data_AF-A0A517PRC4-F1
#
_entry.id   AF-A0A517PRC4-F1
#
_cell.length_a   1.000
_cell.length_b   1.000
_cell.length_c   1.000
_cell.angle_alpha   90.00
_cell.angle_beta   90.00
_cell.angle_gamma   90.00
#
_symmetry.space_group_name_H-M   'P 1'
#
loop_
_entity.id
_entity.type
_entity.pdbx_description
1 polymer ?
#
loop_
_entity_poly.entity_id
_entity_poly.type
_entity_poly.pdbx_seq_one_letter_code
_entity_poly.pdbx_strand_id
1 'polypeptide(L)'
;MDDSERTFMGGNRNPERFGFSVRASLGSEPDQSVIDRAAVLLGRDAFFVDKKGYECELIAAAIHEPTNRVAYVESRAKERRWTSMIDVSIKVHLREADGKDRSVDIESYNPFFGCDVGFFEWLGETAVLIYTEKHDTYVCAFGSEWPPRFIEIENRWVINEGMLGYLGYKQKQVQRLTLPELSQLAPVSLDEAKAAGLLPVVRYGLDEK
;
A
#
# COMPACT_ATOMS: atom_id res chain seq x y z
N MET A 1 -14.15 -14.47 -23.96
CA MET A 1 -13.41 -13.81 -22.87
C MET A 1 -14.37 -12.82 -22.27
N ASP A 2 -14.71 -13.05 -21.01
CA ASP A 2 -15.58 -12.20 -20.22
C ASP A 2 -14.86 -10.85 -19.98
N ASP A 3 -15.57 -9.74 -20.06
CA ASP A 3 -15.01 -8.40 -19.82
C ASP A 3 -14.55 -8.24 -18.35
N SER A 4 -14.99 -9.12 -17.44
CA SER A 4 -14.55 -9.22 -16.04
C SER A 4 -13.07 -9.62 -15.86
N GLU A 5 -12.46 -10.27 -16.85
CA GLU A 5 -11.05 -10.71 -16.77
C GLU A 5 -10.07 -9.64 -17.29
N ARG A 6 -10.56 -8.50 -17.80
CA ARG A 6 -9.71 -7.44 -18.32
C ARG A 6 -9.21 -6.56 -17.20
N THR A 7 -7.94 -6.74 -16.83
CA THR A 7 -7.28 -5.92 -15.83
C THR A 7 -7.26 -4.44 -16.25
N PHE A 8 -6.96 -4.13 -17.51
CA PHE A 8 -6.97 -2.77 -18.07
C PHE A 8 -7.01 -2.84 -19.61
N MET A 9 -8.15 -2.57 -20.24
CA MET A 9 -8.24 -2.27 -21.68
C MET A 9 -9.52 -1.46 -21.95
N GLY A 10 -9.38 -0.15 -22.22
CA GLY A 10 -10.45 0.71 -22.74
C GLY A 10 -10.78 1.98 -21.95
N GLY A 11 -9.94 2.39 -20.98
CA GLY A 11 -10.23 3.55 -20.12
C GLY A 11 -11.38 3.34 -19.13
N ASN A 12 -11.85 2.10 -18.99
CA ASN A 12 -12.81 1.72 -17.96
C ASN A 12 -12.05 1.43 -16.66
N ARG A 13 -12.52 2.03 -15.57
CA ARG A 13 -12.10 1.66 -14.20
C ARG A 13 -12.21 0.14 -14.08
N ASN A 14 -11.17 -0.54 -13.60
CA ASN A 14 -11.27 -1.97 -13.29
C ASN A 14 -12.40 -2.14 -12.25
N PRO A 15 -13.54 -2.77 -12.61
CA PRO A 15 -14.67 -2.92 -11.70
C PRO A 15 -14.38 -3.95 -10.60
N GLU A 16 -13.41 -4.85 -10.81
CA GLU A 16 -12.85 -5.75 -9.80
C GLU A 16 -11.75 -5.01 -9.02
N ARG A 17 -12.18 -3.93 -8.35
CA ARG A 17 -11.33 -2.93 -7.72
C ARG A 17 -10.23 -3.48 -6.80
N PHE A 18 -10.42 -4.63 -6.19
CA PHE A 18 -9.47 -5.24 -5.27
C PHE A 18 -9.75 -6.74 -5.27
N GLY A 19 -8.76 -7.59 -5.55
CA GLY A 19 -8.92 -9.04 -5.46
C GLY A 19 -9.52 -9.42 -4.10
N PHE A 20 -10.53 -10.31 -4.11
CA PHE A 20 -11.27 -10.84 -2.95
C PHE A 20 -11.08 -10.07 -1.63
N SER A 21 -11.89 -9.01 -1.44
CA SER A 21 -11.92 -8.28 -0.18
C SER A 21 -12.43 -9.15 0.97
N VAL A 22 -11.52 -9.75 1.72
CA VAL A 22 -11.73 -10.10 3.13
C VAL A 22 -10.76 -9.27 3.95
N ARG A 23 -11.10 -7.98 4.07
CA ARG A 23 -10.47 -7.07 5.05
C ARG A 23 -10.61 -7.69 6.43
N ALA A 24 -9.77 -7.43 7.42
CA ALA A 24 -9.09 -6.20 7.77
C ALA A 24 -8.16 -6.35 9.00
N SER A 25 -7.35 -5.32 9.13
CA SER A 25 -6.54 -4.89 10.26
C SER A 25 -6.62 -3.35 10.25
N LEU A 26 -6.45 -2.65 11.38
CA LEU A 26 -6.88 -1.24 11.57
C LEU A 26 -6.09 -0.16 10.78
N GLY A 27 -5.91 -0.33 9.47
CA GLY A 27 -5.74 0.72 8.48
C GLY A 27 -6.96 0.68 7.55
N SER A 28 -7.59 1.83 7.35
CA SER A 28 -8.73 1.94 6.44
C SER A 28 -8.26 1.76 5.00
N GLU A 29 -9.17 1.34 4.12
CA GLU A 29 -8.92 1.51 2.69
C GLU A 29 -8.50 2.94 2.38
N PRO A 30 -7.69 3.15 1.33
CA PRO A 30 -7.43 4.48 0.81
C PRO A 30 -8.74 5.24 0.64
N ASP A 31 -8.85 6.36 1.33
CA ASP A 31 -10.03 7.22 1.21
C ASP A 31 -10.02 7.83 -0.19
N GLN A 32 -11.06 7.52 -0.98
CA GLN A 32 -11.21 8.04 -2.33
C GLN A 32 -11.16 9.58 -2.36
N SER A 33 -11.66 10.25 -1.32
CA SER A 33 -11.59 11.71 -1.22
C SER A 33 -10.14 12.22 -1.12
N VAL A 34 -9.25 11.45 -0.49
CA VAL A 34 -7.82 11.78 -0.40
C VAL A 34 -7.13 11.57 -1.75
N ILE A 35 -7.49 10.52 -2.49
CA ILE A 35 -7.00 10.29 -3.87
C ILE A 35 -7.42 11.43 -4.78
N ASP A 36 -8.70 11.82 -4.75
CA ASP A 36 -9.23 12.90 -5.58
C ASP A 36 -8.56 14.24 -5.23
N ARG A 37 -8.33 14.50 -3.94
CA ARG A 37 -7.57 15.68 -3.50
C ARG A 37 -6.13 15.64 -3.95
N ALA A 38 -5.46 14.49 -3.88
CA ALA A 38 -4.11 14.33 -4.38
C ALA A 38 -4.06 14.59 -5.90
N ALA A 39 -5.02 14.08 -6.66
CA ALA A 39 -5.16 14.35 -8.09
C ALA A 39 -5.27 15.86 -8.36
N VAL A 40 -6.14 16.56 -7.62
CA VAL A 40 -6.27 18.03 -7.70
C VAL A 40 -4.95 18.75 -7.37
N LEU A 41 -4.28 18.38 -6.28
CA LEU A 41 -2.99 18.98 -5.88
C LEU A 41 -1.89 18.73 -6.91
N LEU A 42 -1.91 17.57 -7.56
CA LEU A 42 -0.97 17.19 -8.60
C LEU A 42 -1.28 17.87 -9.95
N GLY A 43 -2.47 18.45 -10.11
CA GLY A 43 -2.94 19.05 -11.36
C GLY A 43 -3.16 18.03 -12.47
N ARG A 44 -3.60 16.81 -12.12
CA ARG A 44 -3.88 15.72 -13.05
C ARG A 44 -5.04 14.86 -12.57
N ASP A 45 -5.68 14.15 -13.50
CA ASP A 45 -6.75 13.22 -13.15
C ASP A 45 -6.20 12.00 -12.37
N ALA A 46 -7.05 11.38 -11.54
CA ALA A 46 -6.70 10.16 -10.81
C ALA A 46 -6.44 8.96 -11.74
N PHE A 47 -6.98 9.03 -12.96
CA PHE A 47 -6.70 8.12 -14.06
C PHE A 47 -6.30 8.94 -15.28
N PHE A 48 -5.13 8.66 -15.86
CA PHE A 48 -4.62 9.38 -17.02
C PHE A 48 -3.70 8.50 -17.86
N VAL A 49 -3.43 8.90 -19.10
CA VAL A 49 -2.42 8.27 -19.95
C VAL A 49 -1.18 9.15 -19.99
N ASP A 50 -0.03 8.60 -19.62
CA ASP A 50 1.22 9.35 -19.62
C ASP A 50 1.80 9.57 -21.03
N LYS A 51 2.85 10.40 -21.13
CA LYS A 51 3.51 10.69 -22.43
C LYS A 51 4.15 9.46 -23.08
N LYS A 52 4.41 8.40 -22.31
CA LYS A 52 4.94 7.13 -22.79
C LYS A 52 3.83 6.16 -23.18
N GLY A 53 2.56 6.53 -23.01
CA GLY A 53 1.40 5.71 -23.33
C GLY A 53 1.10 4.64 -22.28
N TYR A 54 1.52 4.82 -21.02
CA TYR A 54 1.03 4.01 -19.92
C TYR A 54 -0.31 4.57 -19.44
N GLU A 55 -1.28 3.68 -19.22
CA GLU A 55 -2.44 3.99 -18.39
C GLU A 55 -1.97 4.00 -16.93
N CYS A 56 -2.17 5.14 -16.27
CA CYS A 56 -1.74 5.39 -14.91
C CYS A 56 -2.98 5.57 -14.02
N GLU A 57 -3.01 4.89 -12.89
CA GLU A 57 -4.06 4.99 -11.88
C GLU A 57 -3.44 5.29 -10.51
N LEU A 58 -3.94 6.29 -9.82
CA LEU A 58 -3.63 6.54 -8.42
C LEU A 58 -4.46 5.57 -7.57
N ILE A 59 -3.82 4.54 -7.01
CA ILE A 59 -4.49 3.50 -6.23
C ILE A 59 -4.60 3.85 -4.74
N ALA A 60 -3.69 4.70 -4.25
CA ALA A 60 -3.73 5.22 -2.88
C ALA A 60 -3.01 6.56 -2.81
N ALA A 61 -3.39 7.40 -1.84
CA ALA A 61 -2.70 8.65 -1.56
C ALA A 61 -2.78 9.02 -0.09
N ALA A 62 -1.77 9.77 0.38
CA ALA A 62 -1.71 10.38 1.69
C ALA A 62 -1.22 11.83 1.54
N ILE A 63 -1.92 12.77 2.18
CA ILE A 63 -1.59 14.20 2.14
C ILE A 63 -1.17 14.64 3.54
N HIS A 64 0.01 15.25 3.65
CA HIS A 64 0.44 15.91 4.88
C HIS A 64 -0.12 17.33 4.89
N GLU A 65 -1.32 17.51 5.44
CA GLU A 65 -2.06 18.78 5.46
C GLU A 65 -1.21 20.00 5.85
N PRO A 66 -0.35 19.96 6.89
CA PRO A 66 0.39 21.15 7.31
C PRO A 66 1.34 21.72 6.25
N THR A 67 1.80 20.88 5.31
CA THR A 67 2.81 21.27 4.32
C THR A 67 2.40 20.95 2.88
N ASN A 68 1.20 20.41 2.66
CA ASN A 68 0.75 19.90 1.36
C ASN A 68 1.73 18.92 0.68
N ARG A 69 2.51 18.17 1.46
CA ARG A 69 3.28 17.05 0.88
C ARG A 69 2.31 15.96 0.47
N VAL A 70 2.59 15.30 -0.64
CA VAL A 70 1.74 14.24 -1.17
C VAL A 70 2.57 12.99 -1.34
N ALA A 71 2.12 11.88 -0.76
CA ALA A 71 2.61 10.55 -1.09
C ALA A 71 1.49 9.83 -1.84
N TYR A 72 1.79 9.13 -2.92
CA TYR A 72 0.78 8.39 -3.68
C TYR A 72 1.36 7.11 -4.27
N VAL A 73 0.52 6.10 -4.40
CA VAL A 73 0.84 4.85 -5.09
C VAL A 73 0.18 4.91 -6.48
N GLU A 74 0.97 4.67 -7.51
CA GLU A 74 0.54 4.70 -8.91
C GLU A 74 0.75 3.31 -9.52
N SER A 75 -0.34 2.71 -9.99
CA SER A 75 -0.28 1.56 -10.88
C SER A 75 -0.14 2.05 -12.32
N ARG A 76 0.73 1.41 -13.09
CA ARG A 76 0.98 1.76 -14.49
C ARG A 76 0.92 0.51 -15.33
N ALA A 77 0.10 0.53 -16.37
CA ALA A 77 -0.06 -0.57 -17.30
C ALA A 77 0.12 -0.09 -18.75
N LYS A 78 0.75 -0.91 -19.59
CA LYS A 78 0.86 -0.65 -21.02
C LYS A 78 0.93 -1.94 -21.83
N GLU A 79 0.10 -2.04 -22.85
CA GLU A 79 0.22 -3.11 -23.84
C GLU A 79 1.47 -2.91 -24.73
N ARG A 80 2.24 -3.99 -24.94
CA ARG A 80 3.39 -3.95 -25.84
C ARG A 80 2.92 -4.07 -27.29
N ARG A 81 3.35 -3.15 -28.15
CA ARG A 81 2.92 -3.07 -29.57
C ARG A 81 3.07 -4.35 -30.41
N TRP A 82 3.86 -5.32 -29.96
CA TRP A 82 4.22 -6.51 -30.74
C TRP A 82 3.94 -7.83 -30.01
N THR A 83 3.41 -7.78 -28.79
CA THR A 83 3.07 -8.97 -28.00
C THR A 83 1.78 -8.72 -27.24
N SER A 84 1.01 -9.77 -26.95
CA SER A 84 -0.14 -9.67 -26.05
C SER A 84 0.28 -9.53 -24.57
N MET A 85 1.49 -9.03 -24.31
CA MET A 85 2.02 -8.86 -22.95
C MET A 85 1.73 -7.45 -22.47
N ILE A 86 1.25 -7.36 -21.23
CA ILE A 86 1.03 -6.11 -20.52
C ILE A 86 2.25 -5.84 -19.64
N ASP A 87 2.84 -4.67 -19.82
CA ASP A 87 3.89 -4.15 -18.96
C ASP A 87 3.24 -3.48 -17.75
N VAL A 88 3.44 -4.02 -16.55
CA VAL A 88 2.85 -3.50 -15.30
C VAL A 88 3.95 -3.12 -14.34
N SER A 89 3.84 -1.93 -13.75
CA SER A 89 4.69 -1.48 -12.64
C SER A 89 3.86 -0.72 -11.62
N ILE A 90 4.18 -0.89 -10.33
CA ILE A 90 3.53 -0.14 -9.26
C ILE A 90 4.60 0.67 -8.55
N LYS A 91 4.38 1.97 -8.46
CA LYS A 91 5.35 2.94 -7.93
C LYS A 91 4.77 3.69 -6.75
N VAL A 92 5.61 3.93 -5.76
CA VAL A 92 5.32 4.92 -4.74
C VAL A 92 6.05 6.20 -5.10
N HIS A 93 5.32 7.30 -5.03
CA HIS A 93 5.80 8.64 -5.27
C HIS A 93 5.69 9.47 -3.99
N LEU A 94 6.69 10.31 -3.78
CA LEU A 94 6.75 11.27 -2.70
C LEU A 94 7.03 12.64 -3.30
N ARG A 95 6.05 13.54 -3.20
CA ARG A 95 6.15 14.92 -3.63
C ARG A 95 6.25 15.84 -2.41
N GLU A 96 7.40 16.49 -2.31
CA GLU A 96 7.71 17.45 -1.25
C GLU A 96 7.00 18.79 -1.49
N ALA A 97 6.95 19.64 -0.46
CA ALA A 97 6.30 20.95 -0.51
C ALA A 97 6.95 21.93 -1.51
N ASP A 98 8.25 21.76 -1.77
CA ASP A 98 9.01 22.52 -2.76
C ASP A 98 8.79 22.01 -4.20
N GLY A 99 7.98 20.97 -4.37
CA GLY A 99 7.68 20.33 -5.65
C GLY A 99 8.69 19.27 -6.07
N LYS A 100 9.71 18.96 -5.27
CA LYS A 100 10.63 17.86 -5.53
C LYS A 100 9.89 16.53 -5.47
N ASP A 101 10.08 15.71 -6.49
CA ASP A 101 9.45 14.38 -6.60
C ASP A 101 10.52 13.28 -6.49
N ARG A 102 10.23 12.25 -5.71
CA ARG A 102 11.01 11.01 -5.62
C ARG A 102 10.07 9.84 -5.84
N SER A 103 10.51 8.83 -6.59
CA SER A 103 9.71 7.64 -6.83
C SER A 103 10.54 6.37 -6.78
N VAL A 104 9.95 5.28 -6.27
CA VAL A 104 10.55 3.95 -6.26
C VAL A 104 9.49 2.92 -6.65
N ASP A 105 9.92 1.82 -7.27
CA ASP A 105 9.04 0.66 -7.43
C ASP A 105 8.76 0.03 -6.06
N ILE A 106 7.55 -0.50 -5.85
CA ILE A 106 7.28 -1.31 -4.66
C ILE A 106 8.06 -2.62 -4.73
N GLU A 107 8.34 -3.22 -3.57
CA GLU A 107 8.80 -4.61 -3.52
C GLU A 107 7.63 -5.51 -3.97
N SER A 108 7.85 -6.32 -5.00
CA SER A 108 6.81 -7.19 -5.54
C SER A 108 7.42 -8.41 -6.22
N TYR A 109 6.80 -9.57 -5.99
CA TYR A 109 7.06 -10.79 -6.73
C TYR A 109 6.66 -10.63 -8.20
N ASN A 110 5.47 -10.08 -8.45
CA ASN A 110 5.01 -9.76 -9.80
C ASN A 110 3.90 -8.67 -9.77
N PRO A 111 4.17 -7.44 -10.23
CA PRO A 111 3.22 -6.33 -10.21
C PRO A 111 1.90 -6.60 -10.95
N PHE A 112 1.86 -7.61 -11.82
CA PHE A 112 0.64 -8.03 -12.51
C PHE A 112 -0.47 -8.48 -11.53
N PHE A 113 -0.14 -8.98 -10.34
CA PHE A 113 -1.14 -9.33 -9.32
C PHE A 113 -1.77 -8.12 -8.64
N GLY A 114 -1.31 -6.90 -8.96
CA GLY A 114 -1.77 -5.68 -8.31
C GLY A 114 -1.13 -5.49 -6.94
N CYS A 115 -1.68 -4.54 -6.19
CA CYS A 115 -1.22 -4.19 -4.85
C CYS A 115 -2.43 -3.77 -4.04
N ASP A 116 -2.68 -4.45 -2.92
CA ASP A 116 -3.74 -4.10 -1.98
C ASP A 116 -3.16 -3.23 -0.86
N VAL A 117 -3.53 -1.95 -0.83
CA VAL A 117 -3.02 -0.99 0.15
C VAL A 117 -3.87 -1.05 1.42
N GLY A 118 -3.28 -1.54 2.51
CA GLY A 118 -3.93 -1.67 3.81
C GLY A 118 -3.75 -0.47 4.73
N PHE A 119 -2.71 0.33 4.55
CA PHE A 119 -2.47 1.56 5.31
C PHE A 119 -1.61 2.53 4.51
N PHE A 120 -1.99 3.81 4.46
CA PHE A 120 -1.12 4.83 3.87
C PHE A 120 -1.37 6.21 4.49
N GLU A 121 -0.47 6.64 5.37
CA GLU A 121 -0.60 7.93 6.07
C GLU A 121 0.74 8.59 6.32
N TRP A 122 0.71 9.90 6.60
CA TRP A 122 1.87 10.64 7.09
C TRP A 122 1.93 10.59 8.61
N LEU A 123 3.05 10.07 9.14
CA LEU A 123 3.40 10.10 10.55
C LEU A 123 4.52 11.12 10.74
N GLY A 124 4.13 12.35 11.09
CA GLY A 124 5.04 13.49 11.11
C GLY A 124 5.58 13.78 9.71
N GLU A 125 6.89 13.61 9.52
CA GLU A 125 7.56 13.87 8.24
C GLU A 125 7.75 12.65 7.35
N THR A 126 7.23 11.49 7.76
CA THR A 126 7.43 10.23 7.06
C THR A 126 6.09 9.66 6.63
N ALA A 127 5.92 9.38 5.34
CA ALA A 127 4.77 8.62 4.86
C ALA A 127 5.03 7.13 5.11
N VAL A 128 4.05 6.41 5.65
CA VAL A 128 4.16 4.97 5.93
C VAL A 128 3.10 4.24 5.12
N LEU A 129 3.52 3.26 4.34
CA LEU A 129 2.66 2.40 3.52
C LEU A 129 2.74 0.97 4.03
N ILE A 130 1.58 0.32 4.19
CA ILE A 130 1.47 -1.12 4.33
C ILE A 130 0.64 -1.64 3.17
N TYR A 131 1.16 -2.62 2.44
CA TYR A 131 0.45 -3.24 1.33
C TYR A 131 0.69 -4.74 1.28
N THR A 132 -0.24 -5.44 0.64
CA THR A 132 -0.12 -6.86 0.33
C THR A 132 -0.06 -7.03 -1.18
N GLU A 133 0.92 -7.80 -1.66
CA GLU A 133 0.99 -8.25 -3.04
C GLU A 133 0.98 -9.77 -3.05
N LYS A 134 -0.09 -10.35 -3.62
CA LYS A 134 -0.35 -11.79 -3.77
C LYS A 134 -0.33 -12.61 -2.47
N HIS A 135 0.84 -12.81 -1.88
CA HIS A 135 1.04 -13.59 -0.64
C HIS A 135 1.83 -12.83 0.42
N ASP A 136 2.56 -11.79 0.02
CA ASP A 136 3.54 -11.13 0.88
C ASP A 136 3.01 -9.75 1.28
N THR A 137 3.20 -9.40 2.56
CA THR A 137 2.79 -8.10 3.09
C THR A 137 4.03 -7.32 3.47
N TYR A 138 4.08 -6.05 3.09
CA TYR A 138 5.23 -5.19 3.34
C TYR A 138 4.81 -3.94 4.09
N VAL A 139 5.65 -3.49 5.02
CA VAL A 139 5.64 -2.14 5.56
C VAL A 139 6.84 -1.36 5.03
N CYS A 140 6.62 -0.12 4.64
CA CYS A 140 7.67 0.76 4.16
C CYS A 140 7.45 2.20 4.62
N ALA A 141 8.56 2.91 4.83
CA ALA A 141 8.59 4.27 5.33
C ALA A 141 9.33 5.18 4.33
N PHE A 142 8.67 6.25 3.90
CA PHE A 142 9.15 7.22 2.91
C PHE A 142 9.39 8.55 3.62
N GLY A 143 10.66 8.86 3.89
CA GLY A 143 11.06 10.07 4.60
C GLY A 143 12.38 10.62 4.11
N SER A 144 13.28 10.93 5.04
CA SER A 144 14.62 11.43 4.74
C SER A 144 15.53 10.34 4.15
N GLU A 145 15.39 9.10 4.61
CA GLU A 145 16.12 7.95 4.08
C GLU A 145 15.59 7.57 2.68
N TRP A 146 16.51 7.37 1.73
CA TRP A 146 16.19 6.98 0.37
C TRP A 146 17.32 6.14 -0.25
N PRO A 147 17.03 5.00 -0.90
CA PRO A 147 15.70 4.40 -1.12
C PRO A 147 15.03 3.97 0.20
N PRO A 148 13.70 3.92 0.25
CA PRO A 148 12.98 3.51 1.45
C PRO A 148 13.24 2.04 1.74
N ARG A 149 13.19 1.68 3.02
CA ARG A 149 13.31 0.29 3.45
C ARG A 149 11.95 -0.39 3.39
N PHE A 150 11.93 -1.55 2.73
CA PHE A 150 10.80 -2.48 2.75
C PHE A 150 11.07 -3.57 3.79
N ILE A 151 10.11 -3.81 4.67
CA ILE A 151 10.16 -4.90 5.64
C ILE A 151 8.95 -5.79 5.39
N GLU A 152 9.22 -7.04 5.03
CA GLU A 152 8.20 -8.07 4.96
C GLU A 152 7.66 -8.37 6.36
N ILE A 153 6.33 -8.37 6.48
CA ILE A 153 5.59 -8.68 7.69
C ILE A 153 4.52 -9.72 7.38
N GLU A 154 3.98 -10.30 8.44
CA GLU A 154 2.87 -11.24 8.33
C GLU A 154 1.58 -10.50 7.97
N ASN A 155 0.70 -11.16 7.22
CA ASN A 155 -0.56 -10.60 6.74
C ASN A 155 -1.53 -10.14 7.86
N ARG A 156 -1.38 -10.68 9.07
CA ARG A 156 -2.14 -10.27 10.25
C ARG A 156 -1.36 -9.23 11.03
N TRP A 157 -1.78 -7.99 10.90
CA TRP A 157 -1.14 -6.87 11.59
C TRP A 157 -2.16 -5.92 12.27
N VAL A 158 -1.68 -4.96 13.05
CA VAL A 158 -2.45 -3.87 13.65
C VAL A 158 -1.53 -2.72 14.00
N ILE A 159 -1.99 -1.48 13.86
CA ILE A 159 -1.29 -0.30 14.34
C ILE A 159 -2.00 0.23 15.59
N ASN A 160 -1.23 0.49 16.65
CA ASN A 160 -1.72 1.17 17.84
C ASN A 160 -0.61 2.05 18.44
N GLU A 161 -0.92 3.30 18.75
CA GLU A 161 0.00 4.25 19.43
C GLU A 161 1.42 4.30 18.82
N GLY A 162 1.53 4.35 17.48
CA GLY A 162 2.82 4.41 16.79
C GLY A 162 3.60 3.09 16.80
N MET A 163 2.97 1.98 17.16
CA MET A 163 3.54 0.64 17.06
C MET A 163 2.74 -0.21 16.08
N LEU A 164 3.46 -0.98 15.27
CA LEU A 164 2.92 -2.00 14.40
C LEU A 164 3.12 -3.37 15.06
N GLY A 165 2.04 -4.05 15.40
CA GLY A 165 2.03 -5.44 15.85
C GLY A 165 1.64 -6.37 14.70
N TYR A 166 2.33 -7.50 14.53
CA TYR A 166 1.97 -8.52 13.54
C TYR A 166 2.23 -9.94 14.04
N LEU A 167 1.49 -10.90 13.50
CA LEU A 167 1.47 -12.28 14.00
C LEU A 167 1.35 -13.29 12.86
N GLY A 168 2.35 -14.17 12.72
CA GLY A 168 2.32 -15.23 11.72
C GLY A 168 1.47 -16.43 12.11
N TYR A 169 1.25 -17.33 11.16
CA TYR A 169 0.47 -18.55 11.36
C TYR A 169 1.05 -19.42 12.50
N LYS A 170 0.19 -19.82 13.46
CA LYS A 170 0.53 -20.62 14.66
C LYS A 170 1.62 -20.02 15.57
N GLN A 171 2.02 -18.76 15.38
CA GLN A 171 2.94 -18.10 16.29
C GLN A 171 2.25 -17.78 17.62
N LYS A 172 3.04 -17.84 18.71
CA LYS A 172 2.56 -17.58 20.09
C LYS A 172 3.00 -16.23 20.64
N GLN A 173 3.68 -15.43 19.82
CA GLN A 173 4.21 -14.13 20.18
C GLN A 173 3.96 -13.14 19.05
N VAL A 174 3.52 -11.94 19.41
CA VAL A 174 3.31 -10.84 18.47
C VAL A 174 4.66 -10.14 18.23
N GLN A 175 5.07 -10.09 16.97
CA GLN A 175 6.22 -9.31 16.52
C GLN A 175 5.84 -7.83 16.49
N ARG A 176 6.82 -6.94 16.71
CA ARG A 176 6.55 -5.51 16.86
C ARG A 176 7.60 -4.64 16.17
N LEU A 177 7.13 -3.60 15.50
CA LEU A 177 7.94 -2.52 14.93
C LEU A 177 7.46 -1.18 15.49
N THR A 178 8.38 -0.23 15.63
CA THR A 178 8.05 1.19 15.83
C THR A 178 7.67 1.84 14.49
N LEU A 179 6.80 2.84 14.54
CA LEU A 179 6.47 3.70 13.41
C LEU A 179 6.80 5.16 13.75
N PRO A 180 7.34 5.95 12.80
CA PRO A 180 7.65 5.56 11.41
C PRO A 180 9.02 4.88 11.21
N GLU A 181 9.87 4.74 12.23
CA GLU A 181 11.28 4.34 12.08
C GLU A 181 11.48 2.87 11.68
N LEU A 182 10.46 2.03 11.77
CA LEU A 182 10.50 0.60 11.48
C LEU A 182 11.59 -0.14 12.29
N SER A 183 11.87 0.32 13.52
CA SER A 183 12.83 -0.37 14.40
C SER A 183 12.16 -1.56 15.07
N GLN A 184 12.80 -2.72 14.98
CA GLN A 184 12.35 -3.97 15.59
C GLN A 184 12.36 -3.88 17.13
N LEU A 185 11.24 -4.25 17.74
CA LEU A 185 11.12 -4.41 19.19
C LEU A 185 11.08 -5.90 19.56
N ALA A 186 11.35 -6.19 20.84
CA ALA A 186 11.21 -7.53 21.37
C ALA A 186 9.75 -8.04 21.18
N PRO A 187 9.55 -9.28 20.73
CA PRO A 187 8.22 -9.87 20.67
C PRO A 187 7.57 -9.93 22.04
N VAL A 188 6.24 -9.90 22.08
CA VAL A 188 5.46 -10.02 23.32
C VAL A 188 4.50 -11.21 23.25
N SER A 189 4.10 -11.72 24.40
CA SER A 189 3.07 -12.77 24.48
C SER A 189 1.72 -12.27 23.95
N LEU A 190 0.82 -13.19 23.63
CA LEU A 190 -0.53 -12.84 23.15
C LEU A 190 -1.33 -12.04 24.19
N ASP A 191 -1.17 -12.35 25.48
CA ASP A 191 -1.88 -11.65 26.57
C ASP A 191 -1.37 -10.21 26.74
N GLU A 192 -0.05 -10.02 26.69
CA GLU A 192 0.56 -8.68 26.71
C GLU A 192 0.16 -7.87 25.48
N ALA A 193 0.19 -8.47 24.28
CA ALA A 193 -0.25 -7.81 23.06
C ALA A 193 -1.72 -7.40 23.12
N LYS A 194 -2.58 -8.26 23.67
CA LYS A 194 -4.01 -7.96 23.84
C LYS A 194 -4.20 -6.79 24.80
N ALA A 195 -3.49 -6.78 25.93
CA ALA A 195 -3.54 -5.67 26.89
C ALA A 195 -3.05 -4.36 26.28
N ALA A 196 -2.08 -4.40 25.36
CA ALA A 196 -1.54 -3.25 24.66
C ALA A 196 -2.30 -2.86 23.36
N GLY A 197 -3.39 -3.56 23.02
CA GLY A 197 -4.12 -3.32 21.77
C GLY A 197 -3.34 -3.68 20.50
N LEU A 198 -2.28 -4.49 20.61
CA LEU A 198 -1.39 -4.90 19.54
C LEU A 198 -1.66 -6.31 19.01
N LEU A 199 -2.67 -7.01 19.53
CA LEU A 199 -3.04 -8.34 19.04
C LEU A 199 -3.92 -8.24 17.77
N PRO A 200 -3.46 -8.68 16.59
CA PRO A 200 -4.26 -8.64 15.36
C PRO A 200 -5.51 -9.52 15.51
N VAL A 201 -6.67 -8.98 15.17
CA VAL A 201 -7.97 -9.67 15.28
C VAL A 201 -7.98 -10.87 14.33
N VAL A 202 -8.35 -12.05 14.84
CA VAL A 202 -8.59 -13.25 14.02
C VAL A 202 -9.89 -13.05 13.24
N ARG A 203 -9.87 -13.22 11.92
CA ARG A 203 -11.09 -13.24 11.11
C ARG A 203 -11.48 -14.67 10.81
N TYR A 204 -12.67 -15.04 11.25
CA TYR A 204 -13.30 -16.30 10.88
C TYR A 204 -13.35 -16.43 9.35
N GLY A 205 -12.71 -17.47 8.81
CA GLY A 205 -12.71 -17.80 7.38
C GLY A 205 -11.33 -17.95 6.72
N LEU A 206 -10.22 -17.58 7.39
CA LEU A 206 -8.86 -17.73 6.85
C LEU A 206 -8.00 -18.82 7.53
N ASP A 207 -8.46 -19.39 8.65
CA ASP A 207 -7.71 -20.38 9.44
C ASP A 207 -8.05 -21.86 9.10
N GLU A 208 -8.89 -22.12 8.08
CA GLU A 208 -9.34 -23.49 7.71
C GLU A 208 -8.69 -24.07 6.43
N LYS A 209 -7.51 -23.59 6.01
CA LYS A 209 -6.74 -24.29 4.96
C LYS A 209 -5.33 -24.62 5.40
#